data_AF-A0A6F9WWR0-F1
#
_entry.id   AF-A0A6F9WWR0-F1
#
_cell.length_a   1.000
_cell.length_b   1.000
_cell.length_c   1.000
_cell.angle_alpha   90.00
_cell.angle_beta   90.00
_cell.angle_gamma   90.00
#
_symmetry.space_group_name_H-M   'P 1'
#
loop_
_entity.id
_entity.type
_entity.pdbx_description
1 polymer ?
#
loop_
_entity_poly.entity_id
_entity_poly.type
_entity_poly.pdbx_seq_one_letter_code
_entity_poly.pdbx_strand_id
1 'polypeptide(L)'
;MNRKTVAVLLNALVLPGLGQLYLGRKLIGAALLMLVNLLLLLAVFVVLKGLTPVIAAKIASSVVKPDDVLAALENIGGFGKALLGGFVAVWAYALVDIIRFRDGS
;
A
#
# COMPACT_ATOMS: atom_id res chain seq x y z
N MET A 1 -19.51 -21.31 2.79
CA MET A 1 -18.93 -20.10 3.44
C MET A 1 -19.93 -18.97 3.35
N ASN A 2 -20.14 -18.20 4.42
CA ASN A 2 -21.01 -17.03 4.37
C ASN A 2 -20.32 -15.91 3.55
N ARG A 3 -21.10 -15.09 2.83
CA ARG A 3 -20.62 -13.94 2.03
C ARG A 3 -19.69 -13.03 2.82
N LYS A 4 -19.99 -12.80 4.09
CA LYS A 4 -19.14 -12.02 5.00
C LYS A 4 -17.75 -12.63 5.19
N THR A 5 -17.64 -13.95 5.32
CA THR A 5 -16.35 -14.64 5.43
C THR A 5 -15.53 -14.50 4.14
N VAL A 6 -16.18 -14.65 2.97
CA VAL A 6 -15.52 -14.41 1.68
C VAL A 6 -15.00 -12.97 1.59
N ALA A 7 -15.82 -12.00 1.99
CA ALA A 7 -15.46 -10.59 1.98
C ALA A 7 -14.25 -10.28 2.89
N VAL A 8 -14.20 -10.87 4.09
CA VAL A 8 -13.05 -10.75 4.99
C VAL A 8 -11.78 -11.33 4.34
N LEU A 9 -11.86 -12.53 3.75
CA LEU A 9 -10.72 -13.16 3.09
C LEU A 9 -10.23 -12.37 1.87
N LEU A 10 -11.14 -11.79 1.09
CA LEU A 10 -10.78 -10.90 -0.03
C LEU A 10 -9.98 -9.70 0.45
N ASN A 11 -10.39 -9.07 1.55
CA ASN A 11 -9.60 -7.97 2.12
C ASN A 11 -8.30 -8.43 2.76
N ALA A 12 -8.28 -9.58 3.45
CA ALA A 12 -7.13 -10.05 4.18
C ALA A 12 -6.02 -10.61 3.29
N LEU A 13 -6.37 -11.27 2.19
CA LEU A 13 -5.42 -12.05 1.38
C LEU A 13 -5.21 -11.48 -0.02
N VAL A 14 -6.09 -10.62 -0.51
CA VAL A 14 -6.00 -10.09 -1.87
C VAL A 14 -5.70 -8.61 -1.84
N LEU A 15 -6.67 -7.79 -1.42
CA LEU A 15 -6.50 -6.34 -1.46
C LEU A 15 -7.59 -5.63 -0.64
N PRO A 16 -7.25 -4.59 0.16
CA PRO A 16 -8.24 -3.80 0.86
C PRO A 16 -9.25 -3.16 -0.09
N GLY A 17 -10.54 -3.27 0.24
CA GLY A 17 -11.66 -2.70 -0.54
C GLY A 17 -12.42 -3.72 -1.38
N LEU A 18 -11.81 -4.85 -1.72
CA LEU A 18 -12.45 -5.91 -2.51
C LEU A 18 -13.61 -6.57 -1.77
N GLY A 19 -13.47 -6.79 -0.46
CA GLY A 19 -14.56 -7.34 0.34
C GLY A 19 -15.78 -6.42 0.40
N GLN A 20 -15.57 -5.10 0.45
CA GLN A 20 -16.65 -4.12 0.38
C GLN A 20 -17.32 -4.12 -1.00
N LEU A 21 -16.54 -4.18 -2.08
CA LEU A 21 -17.10 -4.32 -3.43
C LEU A 21 -17.91 -5.62 -3.59
N TYR A 22 -17.42 -6.72 -3.03
CA TYR A 22 -18.10 -8.02 -3.05
C TYR A 22 -19.45 -7.97 -2.32
N LEU A 23 -19.54 -7.21 -1.22
CA LEU A 23 -20.78 -6.96 -0.48
C LEU A 23 -21.66 -5.87 -1.12
N GLY A 24 -21.34 -5.40 -2.33
CA GLY A 24 -22.12 -4.38 -3.05
C GLY A 24 -21.90 -2.94 -2.57
N ARG A 25 -21.01 -2.71 -1.60
CA ARG A 25 -20.68 -1.38 -1.05
C ARG A 25 -19.67 -0.65 -1.96
N LYS A 26 -20.13 -0.32 -3.18
CA LYS A 26 -19.30 0.22 -4.27
C LYS A 26 -18.51 1.48 -3.87
N LEU A 27 -19.14 2.44 -3.20
CA LEU A 27 -18.49 3.69 -2.80
C LEU A 27 -17.30 3.44 -1.85
N ILE A 28 -17.52 2.65 -0.82
CA ILE A 28 -16.50 2.39 0.21
C ILE A 28 -15.40 1.50 -0.34
N GLY A 29 -15.75 0.47 -1.11
CA GLY A 29 -14.77 -0.37 -1.79
C GLY A 29 -13.91 0.42 -2.78
N ALA A 30 -14.51 1.30 -3.58
CA ALA A 30 -13.77 2.16 -4.50
C ALA A 30 -12.87 3.17 -3.77
N ALA A 31 -13.34 3.77 -2.68
CA ALA A 31 -12.53 4.70 -1.88
C ALA A 31 -11.30 3.99 -1.27
N LEU A 32 -11.46 2.80 -0.73
CA LEU A 32 -10.37 1.99 -0.19
C LEU A 32 -9.36 1.59 -1.28
N LEU A 33 -9.86 1.17 -2.45
CA LEU A 33 -9.03 0.86 -3.60
C LEU A 33 -8.19 2.05 -4.06
N MET A 34 -8.79 3.24 -4.14
CA MET A 34 -8.09 4.46 -4.52
C MET A 34 -7.03 4.85 -3.48
N LEU A 35 -7.35 4.75 -2.19
CA LEU A 35 -6.38 5.03 -1.11
C LEU A 35 -5.19 4.08 -1.15
N VAL A 36 -5.43 2.77 -1.32
CA VAL A 36 -4.35 1.78 -1.46
C VAL A 36 -3.47 2.10 -2.66
N ASN A 37 -4.06 2.37 -3.83
CA ASN A 37 -3.29 2.71 -5.02
C ASN A 37 -2.49 4.00 -4.84
N LEU A 38 -3.06 5.02 -4.20
CA LEU A 38 -2.35 6.27 -3.91
C LEU A 38 -1.13 6.00 -3.01
N LEU A 39 -1.28 5.20 -1.95
CA LEU A 39 -0.16 4.84 -1.08
C LEU A 39 0.93 4.05 -1.81
N LEU A 40 0.54 3.12 -2.69
CA LEU A 40 1.49 2.36 -3.52
C LEU A 40 2.23 3.27 -4.51
N LEU A 41 1.53 4.20 -5.17
CA LEU A 41 2.14 5.20 -6.05
C LEU A 41 3.12 6.10 -5.28
N LEU A 42 2.75 6.54 -4.08
CA LEU A 42 3.64 7.31 -3.21
C LEU A 42 4.86 6.49 -2.79
N ALA A 43 4.71 5.20 -2.50
CA ALA A 43 5.84 4.32 -2.18
C ALA A 43 6.81 4.20 -3.37
N VAL A 44 6.30 3.98 -4.57
CA VAL A 44 7.13 3.98 -5.80
C VAL A 44 7.83 5.33 -5.97
N PHE A 45 7.10 6.44 -5.82
CA PHE A 45 7.67 7.78 -5.92
C PHE A 45 8.80 8.02 -4.91
N VAL A 46 8.60 7.65 -3.64
CA VAL A 46 9.62 7.82 -2.59
C VAL A 46 10.87 6.99 -2.88
N VAL A 47 10.71 5.74 -3.33
CA VAL A 47 11.85 4.90 -3.73
C VAL A 47 12.60 5.50 -4.92
N LEU A 48 11.89 5.92 -5.98
CA LEU A 48 12.52 6.54 -7.15
C LEU A 48 13.26 7.84 -6.78
N LYS A 49 12.66 8.65 -5.90
CA LYS A 49 13.30 9.86 -5.38
C LYS A 49 14.54 9.54 -4.57
N GLY A 50 14.48 8.52 -3.70
CA GLY A 50 15.64 8.06 -2.92
C GLY A 50 16.78 7.54 -3.79
N LEU A 51 16.46 6.88 -4.90
CA LEU A 51 17.46 6.34 -5.83
C LEU A 51 18.02 7.38 -6.82
N THR A 52 17.50 8.61 -6.85
CA THR A 52 17.95 9.64 -7.81
C THR A 52 19.47 9.91 -7.75
N PRO A 53 20.11 10.05 -6.56
CA PRO A 53 21.56 10.24 -6.47
C PRO A 53 22.36 9.05 -7.02
N VAL A 54 21.86 7.83 -6.80
CA VAL A 54 22.48 6.59 -7.29
C VAL A 54 22.42 6.51 -8.81
N ILE A 55 21.26 6.87 -9.39
CA ILE A 55 21.08 6.92 -10.84
C ILE A 55 22.01 7.97 -11.45
N ALA A 56 22.14 9.15 -10.83
CA ALA A 56 23.06 10.19 -11.28
C ALA A 56 24.54 9.74 -11.21
N ALA A 57 24.94 9.07 -10.12
CA ALA A 57 26.27 8.50 -9.96
C ALA A 57 26.58 7.44 -11.03
N LYS A 58 25.59 6.58 -11.37
CA LYS A 58 25.71 5.59 -12.45
C LYS A 58 25.98 6.23 -13.80
N ILE A 59 25.24 7.28 -14.14
CA ILE A 59 25.39 8.02 -15.40
C ILE A 59 26.77 8.67 -15.48
N ALA A 60 27.26 9.21 -14.35
CA ALA A 60 28.54 9.93 -14.31
C ALA A 60 29.79 9.02 -14.30
N SER A 61 29.71 7.84 -13.66
CA SER A 61 30.92 7.07 -13.32
C SER A 61 30.85 5.56 -13.59
N SER A 62 29.76 5.07 -14.21
CA SER A 62 29.53 3.67 -14.64
C SER A 62 29.59 2.57 -13.57
N VAL A 63 30.12 2.86 -12.38
CA VAL A 63 30.23 1.93 -11.26
C VAL A 63 29.27 2.37 -10.17
N VAL A 64 28.28 1.54 -9.87
CA VAL A 64 27.39 1.69 -8.72
C VAL A 64 27.69 0.55 -7.76
N LYS A 65 28.07 0.87 -6.52
CA LYS A 65 28.21 -0.16 -5.49
C LYS A 65 26.86 -0.35 -4.78
N PRO A 66 26.55 -1.57 -4.32
CA PRO A 66 25.36 -1.83 -3.50
C PRO A 66 25.28 -0.92 -2.26
N ASP A 67 26.42 -0.55 -1.68
CA ASP A 67 26.49 0.33 -0.51
C ASP A 67 25.94 1.74 -0.80
N ASP A 68 26.15 2.24 -2.01
CA ASP A 68 25.64 3.55 -2.44
C ASP A 68 24.11 3.55 -2.53
N VAL A 69 23.53 2.41 -2.92
CA VAL A 69 22.07 2.20 -2.96
C VAL A 69 21.50 2.21 -1.55
N LEU A 70 22.12 1.47 -0.64
CA LEU A 70 21.65 1.38 0.75
C LEU A 70 21.72 2.73 1.46
N ALA A 71 22.82 3.47 1.32
CA ALA A 71 22.97 4.81 1.88
C ALA A 71 21.92 5.80 1.33
N ALA A 72 21.58 5.69 0.05
CA ALA A 72 20.54 6.53 -0.55
C ALA A 72 19.13 6.19 -0.02
N LEU A 73 18.87 4.91 0.26
CA LEU A 73 17.60 4.45 0.84
C LEU A 73 17.46 4.81 2.34
N GLU A 74 18.54 4.91 3.10
CA GLU A 74 18.48 5.33 4.51
C GLU A 74 17.87 6.73 4.67
N ASN A 75 18.21 7.66 3.78
CA ASN A 75 17.70 9.03 3.79
C ASN A 75 16.17 9.13 3.62
N ILE A 76 15.53 8.12 3.02
CA ILE A 76 14.06 8.08 2.85
C ILE A 76 13.36 7.16 3.86
N GLY A 77 14.10 6.55 4.79
CA GLY A 77 13.57 5.57 5.75
C GLY A 77 12.39 6.09 6.58
N GLY A 78 12.40 7.38 6.95
CA GLY A 78 11.28 8.02 7.66
C GLY A 78 9.99 8.04 6.84
N PHE A 79 10.06 8.42 5.56
CA PHE A 79 8.93 8.40 4.64
C PHE A 79 8.44 6.98 4.36
N GLY A 80 9.36 6.02 4.20
CA GLY A 80 9.02 4.61 4.04
C GLY A 80 8.22 4.07 5.23
N LYS A 81 8.65 4.37 6.46
CA LYS A 81 7.91 3.99 7.69
C LYS A 81 6.51 4.62 7.75
N ALA A 82 6.39 5.90 7.39
CA ALA A 82 5.10 6.59 7.37
C ALA A 82 4.13 5.98 6.35
N LEU A 83 4.61 5.68 5.14
CA LEU A 83 3.80 5.05 4.09
C LEU A 83 3.37 3.64 4.46
N LEU A 84 4.28 2.84 5.04
CA LEU A 84 3.94 1.51 5.53
C LEU A 84 2.88 1.58 6.63
N GLY A 85 3.04 2.52 7.57
CA GLY A 85 2.05 2.77 8.62
C GLY A 85 0.68 3.15 8.04
N GLY A 86 0.64 4.04 7.05
CA GLY A 86 -0.58 4.42 6.34
C GLY A 86 -1.24 3.23 5.63
N PHE A 87 -0.44 2.40 4.95
CA PHE A 87 -0.93 1.21 4.26
C PHE A 87 -1.52 0.20 5.24
N VAL A 88 -0.83 -0.10 6.33
CA VAL A 88 -1.33 -0.99 7.39
C VAL A 88 -2.60 -0.41 8.04
N ALA A 89 -2.67 0.90 8.26
CA ALA A 89 -3.85 1.55 8.83
C ALA A 89 -5.08 1.43 7.92
N VAL A 90 -4.92 1.69 6.61
CA VAL A 90 -6.00 1.50 5.62
C VAL A 90 -6.42 0.03 5.56
N TRP A 91 -5.47 -0.89 5.62
CA TRP A 91 -5.74 -2.32 5.60
C TRP A 91 -6.53 -2.76 6.84
N ALA A 92 -6.07 -2.39 8.04
CA ALA A 92 -6.76 -2.69 9.29
C ALA A 92 -8.16 -2.08 9.31
N TYR A 93 -8.31 -0.84 8.86
CA TYR A 93 -9.61 -0.19 8.72
C TYR A 93 -10.55 -0.99 7.81
N ALA A 94 -10.07 -1.43 6.63
CA ALA A 94 -10.87 -2.21 5.70
C ALA A 94 -11.35 -3.55 6.27
N LEU A 95 -10.57 -4.17 7.16
CA LEU A 95 -10.98 -5.38 7.89
C LEU A 95 -12.02 -5.08 8.96
N VAL A 96 -11.78 -4.06 9.79
CA VAL A 96 -12.71 -3.64 10.86
C VAL A 96 -14.07 -3.24 10.27
N ASP A 97 -14.07 -2.52 9.15
CA ASP A 97 -15.28 -2.11 8.45
C ASP A 97 -16.15 -3.31 8.03
N ILE A 98 -15.56 -4.38 7.46
CA ILE A 98 -16.32 -5.59 7.11
C ILE A 98 -16.80 -6.33 8.35
N ILE A 99 -15.95 -6.46 9.38
CA ILE A 99 -16.32 -7.17 10.61
C ILE A 99 -17.52 -6.50 11.29
N ARG A 100 -17.54 -5.16 11.33
CA ARG A 100 -18.64 -4.38 11.93
C ARG A 100 -19.86 -4.28 11.04
N PHE A 101 -19.71 -4.43 9.73
CA PHE A 101 -20.84 -4.44 8.81
C PHE A 101 -21.77 -5.62 9.12
N ARG A 102 -23.02 -5.31 9.48
CA ARG A 102 -24.10 -6.30 9.56
C ARG A 102 -24.78 -6.29 8.20
N ASP A 103 -24.68 -7.41 7.47
CA ASP A 103 -25.56 -7.66 6.33
C ASP A 103 -26.99 -7.55 6.85
N GLY A 104 -27.72 -6.53 6.39
CA GLY A 104 -29.17 -6.47 6.57
C GLY A 104 -29.77 -7.54 5.67
N SER A 105 -30.23 -8.63 6.29
CA SER A 105 -31.24 -9.51 5.70
C SER A 105 -32.58 -8.79 5.70
#